data_AF-A0ABC9Y397-F1
#
_entry.id   AF-A0ABC9Y397-F1
#
_cell.length_a   1.000
_cell.length_b   1.000
_cell.length_c   1.000
_cell.angle_alpha   90.00
_cell.angle_beta   90.00
_cell.angle_gamma   90.00
#
_symmetry.space_group_name_H-M   'P 1'
#
loop_
_entity.id
_entity.type
_entity.pdbx_description
1 polymer ?
#
loop_
_entity_poly.entity_id
_entity_poly.type
_entity_poly.pdbx_seq_one_letter_code
_entity_poly.pdbx_strand_id
1 'polypeptide(L)'
;MEEIELLSSLPGLSEDPSVVGLLRVEEQQVPIATTTVHQQQYRTNRDSLVPIHKLIRQLEGQGVISRTHSPFNSPIWPVRKSNGEWRLTVDYCGLNKVASPLSAAVPDMLELHYELESKAAKWNATIDIANAFFSIPLVSECRPQFAFTWRGVQYTWNRLPQGWKHSPTICHGLIQTALEKGEAPEHLQYIDDIIIWVTKEKLFLRKGGK
;
A
#
# COMPACT_ATOMS: atom_id res chain seq x y z
N MET A 1 18.81 -22.83 -7.63
CA MET A 1 18.01 -22.06 -8.60
C MET A 1 16.65 -22.73 -8.67
N GLU A 2 15.95 -22.78 -7.53
CA GLU A 2 14.70 -23.51 -7.31
C GLU A 2 14.08 -22.88 -6.06
N GLU A 3 13.45 -21.70 -6.20
CA GLU A 3 12.76 -21.08 -5.05
C GLU A 3 11.63 -20.10 -5.42
N ILE A 4 11.15 -20.09 -6.67
CA ILE A 4 10.09 -19.15 -7.10
C ILE A 4 8.98 -19.87 -7.88
N GLU A 5 8.37 -20.89 -7.30
CA GLU A 5 7.17 -21.52 -7.91
C GLU A 5 5.98 -21.70 -6.95
N LEU A 6 6.07 -21.26 -5.69
CA LEU A 6 4.99 -21.52 -4.72
C LEU A 6 3.89 -20.45 -4.66
N LEU A 7 4.08 -19.26 -5.24
CA LEU A 7 3.13 -18.14 -5.11
C LEU A 7 2.11 -18.04 -6.27
N SER A 8 2.34 -18.66 -7.42
CA SER A 8 1.48 -18.52 -8.61
C SER A 8 0.16 -19.30 -8.56
N SER A 9 -0.07 -20.11 -7.53
CA SER A 9 -1.24 -21.00 -7.44
C SER A 9 -2.38 -20.52 -6.54
N LEU A 10 -2.25 -19.34 -5.90
CA LEU A 10 -3.33 -18.78 -5.09
C LEU A 10 -4.32 -17.98 -5.96
N PRO A 11 -5.64 -18.30 -5.91
CA PRO A 11 -6.64 -17.61 -6.72
C PRO A 11 -6.74 -16.14 -6.32
N GLY A 12 -6.60 -15.24 -7.30
CA GLY A 12 -6.72 -13.78 -7.10
C GLY A 12 -5.40 -12.99 -7.22
N LEU A 13 -4.26 -13.65 -7.40
CA LEU A 13 -3.00 -13.01 -7.76
C LEU A 13 -2.97 -12.68 -9.26
N SER A 14 -2.84 -11.40 -9.60
CA SER A 14 -2.58 -10.95 -10.97
C SER A 14 -1.08 -10.98 -11.24
N GLU A 15 -0.65 -11.59 -12.34
CA GLU A 15 0.75 -11.53 -12.80
C GLU A 15 1.14 -10.15 -13.35
N ASP A 16 0.15 -9.31 -13.69
CA ASP A 16 0.39 -7.92 -14.08
C ASP A 16 0.52 -7.05 -12.82
N PRO A 17 1.73 -6.52 -12.50
CA PRO A 17 1.97 -5.68 -11.33
C PRO A 17 1.22 -4.33 -11.39
N SER A 18 0.66 -4.02 -12.57
CA SER A 18 -0.11 -2.83 -12.86
C SER A 18 -1.60 -2.98 -12.53
N VAL A 19 -2.09 -4.21 -12.31
CA VAL A 19 -3.46 -4.47 -11.86
C VAL A 19 -3.53 -4.30 -10.35
N VAL A 20 -4.29 -3.30 -9.90
CA VAL A 20 -4.58 -3.11 -8.49
C VAL A 20 -5.77 -3.97 -8.11
N GLY A 21 -5.57 -4.91 -7.18
CA GLY A 21 -6.65 -5.68 -6.58
C GLY A 21 -7.57 -4.79 -5.73
N LEU A 22 -8.82 -5.20 -5.55
CA LEU A 22 -9.73 -4.55 -4.59
C LEU A 22 -10.02 -5.54 -3.46
N LEU A 23 -9.65 -5.20 -2.23
CA LEU A 23 -10.02 -5.99 -1.07
C LEU A 23 -11.53 -5.88 -0.87
N ARG A 24 -12.18 -7.02 -0.65
CA ARG A 24 -13.59 -7.11 -0.23
C ARG A 24 -13.71 -6.82 1.26
N VAL A 25 -13.26 -5.64 1.67
CA VAL A 25 -13.37 -5.11 3.03
C VAL A 25 -14.29 -3.90 3.03
N GLU A 26 -14.84 -3.57 4.20
CA GLU A 26 -15.62 -2.33 4.37
C GLU A 26 -14.76 -1.10 4.01
N GLU A 27 -15.41 -0.05 3.52
CA GLU A 27 -14.72 1.22 3.25
C GLU A 27 -14.12 1.77 4.55
N GLN A 28 -12.85 2.15 4.49
CA GLN A 28 -12.14 2.63 5.66
C GLN A 28 -12.42 4.10 5.89
N GLN A 29 -12.96 4.40 7.07
CA GLN A 29 -13.02 5.76 7.59
C GLN A 29 -11.68 6.12 8.22
N VAL A 30 -11.16 7.29 7.84
CA VAL A 30 -9.85 7.75 8.28
C VAL A 30 -9.94 9.10 8.97
N PRO A 31 -8.99 9.43 9.87
CA PRO A 31 -8.94 10.74 10.48
C PRO A 31 -8.90 11.85 9.42
N ILE A 32 -9.82 12.80 9.55
CA ILE A 32 -9.90 13.97 8.68
C ILE A 32 -8.98 15.06 9.24
N ALA A 33 -8.20 15.70 8.38
CA ALA A 33 -7.35 16.81 8.73
C ALA A 33 -8.16 17.96 9.35
N THR A 34 -7.64 18.53 10.44
CA THR A 34 -8.31 19.63 11.15
C THR A 34 -8.22 20.97 10.42
N THR A 35 -7.30 21.09 9.46
CA THR A 35 -7.07 22.30 8.67
C THR A 35 -6.84 21.93 7.22
N THR A 36 -7.38 22.74 6.31
CA THR A 36 -7.17 22.59 4.88
C THR A 36 -5.70 22.82 4.51
N VAL A 37 -5.11 21.86 3.80
CA VAL A 37 -3.77 21.99 3.21
C VAL A 37 -3.93 22.15 1.72
N HIS A 38 -3.55 23.30 1.19
CA HIS A 38 -3.56 23.56 -0.24
C HIS A 38 -2.19 24.06 -0.70
N GLN A 39 -1.46 23.19 -1.37
CA GLN A 39 -0.15 23.47 -1.92
C GLN A 39 -0.17 23.32 -3.44
N GLN A 40 0.43 24.29 -4.14
CA GLN A 40 0.47 24.28 -5.61
C GLN A 40 1.39 23.17 -6.14
N GLN A 41 1.03 22.65 -7.32
CA GLN A 41 1.81 21.64 -8.02
C GLN A 41 3.24 22.14 -8.35
N TYR A 42 4.25 21.37 -7.95
CA TYR A 42 5.64 21.63 -8.33
C TYR A 42 5.85 21.54 -9.84
N ARG A 43 6.90 22.21 -10.34
CA ARG A 43 7.38 21.99 -11.71
C ARG A 43 7.77 20.52 -11.88
N THR A 44 7.13 19.86 -12.84
CA THR A 44 7.39 18.44 -13.10
C THR A 44 8.54 18.28 -14.10
N ASN A 45 9.38 17.26 -13.88
CA ASN A 45 10.39 16.84 -14.86
C ASN A 45 9.72 16.47 -16.20
N ARG A 46 10.33 16.89 -17.32
CA ARG A 46 9.83 16.58 -18.68
C ARG A 46 9.79 15.09 -18.96
N ASP A 47 10.79 14.34 -18.50
CA ASP A 47 10.90 12.90 -18.75
C ASP A 47 9.83 12.09 -18.03
N SER A 48 9.27 12.63 -16.93
CA SER A 48 8.20 11.98 -16.18
C SER A 48 6.80 12.28 -16.72
N LEU A 49 6.64 13.28 -17.60
CA LEU A 49 5.33 13.73 -18.06
C LEU A 49 4.51 12.64 -18.73
N VAL A 50 5.10 11.94 -19.70
CA VAL A 50 4.42 10.87 -20.45
C VAL A 50 4.11 9.66 -19.55
N PRO A 51 5.09 9.07 -18.82
CA PRO A 51 4.82 7.90 -18.00
C PRO A 51 3.84 8.19 -16.86
N ILE A 52 3.94 9.35 -16.19
CA ILE A 52 3.01 9.73 -15.12
C ILE A 52 1.61 9.97 -15.67
N HIS A 53 1.48 10.57 -16.85
CA HIS A 53 0.16 10.74 -17.46
C HIS A 53 -0.50 9.40 -17.80
N LYS A 54 0.26 8.43 -18.31
CA LYS A 54 -0.23 7.07 -18.55
C LYS A 54 -0.67 6.41 -17.24
N LEU A 55 0.14 6.50 -16.19
CA LEU A 55 -0.17 5.94 -14.87
C LEU A 55 -1.45 6.54 -14.27
N ILE A 56 -1.63 7.86 -14.34
CA ILE A 56 -2.85 8.52 -13.86
C ILE A 56 -4.09 8.03 -14.62
N ARG A 57 -4.03 7.90 -15.95
CA ARG A 57 -5.15 7.35 -16.73
C ARG A 57 -5.46 5.90 -16.35
N GLN A 58 -4.43 5.11 -16.09
CA GLN A 58 -4.59 3.72 -15.64
C GLN A 58 -5.28 3.65 -14.28
N LEU A 59 -4.81 4.43 -13.30
CA LEU A 59 -5.42 4.50 -11.97
C LEU A 59 -6.86 5.01 -12.03
N GLU A 60 -7.15 5.99 -12.89
CA GLU A 60 -8.52 6.49 -13.13
C GLU A 60 -9.41 5.39 -13.75
N GLY A 61 -8.90 4.67 -14.76
CA GLY A 61 -9.61 3.55 -15.40
C GLY A 61 -9.87 2.36 -14.47
N GLN A 62 -9.00 2.14 -13.49
CA GLN A 62 -9.17 1.12 -12.44
C GLN A 62 -10.03 1.62 -11.26
N GLY A 63 -10.45 2.88 -11.26
CA GLY A 63 -11.22 3.47 -10.17
C GLY A 63 -10.42 3.69 -8.87
N VAL A 64 -9.10 3.59 -8.91
CA VAL A 64 -8.22 3.86 -7.75
C VAL A 64 -8.21 5.35 -7.42
N ILE A 65 -8.32 6.20 -8.45
CA ILE A 65 -8.49 7.66 -8.32
C ILE A 65 -9.73 8.10 -9.10
N SER A 66 -10.27 9.25 -8.71
CA SER A 66 -11.36 9.95 -9.42
C SER A 66 -11.05 11.43 -9.54
N ARG A 67 -11.60 12.08 -10.57
CA ARG A 67 -11.62 13.56 -10.64
C ARG A 67 -12.39 14.13 -9.47
N THR A 68 -11.96 15.28 -8.99
CA THR A 68 -12.57 15.94 -7.83
C THR A 68 -12.50 17.46 -7.93
N HIS A 69 -13.20 18.13 -7.03
CA HIS A 69 -13.04 19.55 -6.75
C HIS A 69 -12.97 19.72 -5.22
N SER A 70 -11.77 19.62 -4.68
CA SER A 70 -11.44 19.68 -3.26
C SER A 70 -10.75 20.99 -2.90
N PRO A 71 -11.03 21.56 -1.72
CA PRO A 71 -10.25 22.68 -1.19
C PRO A 71 -8.82 22.26 -0.79
N PHE A 72 -8.55 20.96 -0.65
CA PHE A 72 -7.20 20.44 -0.39
C PHE A 72 -6.43 20.26 -1.69
N ASN A 73 -5.10 20.37 -1.62
CA ASN A 73 -4.25 19.95 -2.72
C ASN A 73 -2.84 19.64 -2.20
N SER A 74 -2.33 18.44 -2.50
CA SER A 74 -0.93 18.06 -2.33
C SER A 74 -0.25 17.92 -3.70
N PRO A 75 0.97 18.43 -3.88
CA PRO A 75 1.66 18.34 -5.14
C PRO A 75 2.17 16.92 -5.38
N ILE A 76 2.14 16.47 -6.63
CA ILE A 76 2.81 15.25 -7.03
C ILE A 76 4.31 15.47 -7.16
N TRP A 77 5.07 14.43 -6.85
CA TRP A 77 6.53 14.36 -6.95
C TRP A 77 6.93 13.06 -7.67
N PRO A 78 7.00 13.03 -9.01
CA PRO A 78 7.42 11.82 -9.71
C PRO A 78 8.85 11.42 -9.35
N VAL A 79 9.03 10.18 -8.91
CA VAL A 79 10.35 9.62 -8.54
C VAL A 79 10.76 8.58 -9.56
N ARG A 80 12.01 8.65 -10.03
CA ARG A 80 12.59 7.62 -10.90
C ARG A 80 13.16 6.50 -10.04
N LYS A 81 12.70 5.27 -10.28
CA LYS A 81 13.23 4.05 -9.66
C LYS A 81 14.60 3.69 -10.25
N SER A 82 15.35 2.84 -9.55
CA SER A 82 16.64 2.30 -10.01
C SER A 82 16.52 1.50 -11.31
N ASN A 83 15.39 0.81 -11.51
CA ASN A 83 15.06 0.09 -12.74
C ASN A 83 14.70 1.02 -13.93
N GLY A 84 14.70 2.34 -13.73
CA GLY A 84 14.41 3.35 -14.75
C GLY A 84 12.94 3.74 -14.87
N GLU A 85 12.01 3.04 -14.21
CA GLU A 85 10.58 3.35 -14.22
C GLU A 85 10.25 4.60 -13.39
N TRP A 86 9.09 5.20 -13.65
CA TRP A 86 8.58 6.33 -12.89
C TRP A 86 7.49 5.90 -11.91
N ARG A 87 7.59 6.38 -10.67
CA ARG A 87 6.59 6.22 -9.63
C ARG A 87 5.88 7.55 -9.40
N LEU A 88 4.54 7.52 -9.39
CA LEU A 88 3.74 8.63 -8.88
C LEU A 88 3.85 8.64 -7.35
N THR A 89 4.48 9.67 -6.80
CA THR A 89 4.39 9.95 -5.37
C THR A 89 3.69 11.29 -5.16
N VAL A 90 3.00 11.43 -4.03
CA VAL A 90 2.30 12.66 -3.65
C VAL A 90 2.92 13.15 -2.34
N ASP A 91 3.27 14.43 -2.30
CA ASP A 91 3.87 15.03 -1.13
C ASP A 91 2.79 15.37 -0.10
N TYR A 92 2.56 14.43 0.81
CA TYR A 92 1.65 14.61 1.94
C TYR A 92 2.34 15.21 3.17
N CYS A 93 3.56 15.78 3.07
CA CYS A 93 4.22 16.39 4.23
C CYS A 93 3.36 17.45 4.92
N GLY A 94 2.65 18.29 4.15
CA GLY A 94 1.72 19.27 4.68
C GLY A 94 0.53 18.62 5.39
N LEU A 95 -0.12 17.64 4.74
CA LEU A 95 -1.28 16.93 5.28
C LEU A 95 -0.92 16.15 6.56
N ASN A 96 0.24 15.50 6.57
CA ASN A 96 0.73 14.70 7.70
C ASN A 96 0.92 15.54 8.97
N LYS A 97 1.23 16.84 8.85
CA LYS A 97 1.36 17.76 10.01
C LYS A 97 0.03 18.09 10.69
N VAL A 98 -1.06 18.10 9.94
CA VAL A 98 -2.40 18.50 10.42
C VAL A 98 -3.38 17.33 10.57
N ALA A 99 -2.98 16.14 10.14
CA ALA A 99 -3.77 14.93 10.33
C ALA A 99 -3.84 14.57 11.80
N SER A 100 -5.06 14.39 12.31
CA SER A 100 -5.33 13.99 13.69
C SER A 100 -4.56 12.71 14.06
N PRO A 101 -4.11 12.56 15.31
CA PRO A 101 -3.40 11.36 15.74
C PRO A 101 -4.23 10.10 15.53
N LEU A 102 -3.56 9.01 15.16
CA LEU A 102 -4.08 7.66 15.14
C LEU A 102 -3.11 6.81 15.96
N SER A 103 -3.61 5.92 16.81
CA SER A 103 -2.74 5.02 17.57
C SER A 103 -1.94 4.15 16.61
N ALA A 104 -0.62 4.10 16.78
CA ALA A 104 0.22 3.22 15.99
C ALA A 104 -0.05 1.77 16.42
N ALA A 105 -0.36 0.92 15.45
CA ALA A 105 -0.49 -0.53 15.61
C ALA A 105 0.68 -1.29 14.97
N VAL A 106 1.59 -0.58 14.28
CA VAL A 106 2.74 -1.20 13.60
C VAL A 106 3.83 -1.50 14.65
N PRO A 107 4.30 -2.75 14.76
CA PRO A 107 5.38 -3.13 15.66
C PRO A 107 6.70 -2.42 15.32
N ASP A 108 7.57 -2.28 16.33
CA ASP A 108 8.91 -1.75 16.11
C ASP A 108 9.76 -2.74 15.30
N MET A 109 10.51 -2.25 14.30
CA MET A 109 11.30 -3.11 13.43
C MET A 109 12.40 -3.86 14.18
N LEU A 110 12.97 -3.27 15.23
CA LEU A 110 14.00 -3.91 16.03
C LEU A 110 13.41 -5.03 16.90
N GLU A 111 12.22 -4.81 17.46
CA GLU A 111 11.47 -5.87 18.18
C GLU A 111 11.14 -7.04 17.25
N LEU A 112 10.65 -6.77 16.04
CA LEU A 112 10.39 -7.82 15.03
C LEU A 112 11.66 -8.58 14.66
N HIS A 113 12.78 -7.89 14.53
CA HIS A 113 14.07 -8.51 14.21
C HIS A 113 14.52 -9.46 15.32
N TYR A 114 14.49 -9.01 16.58
CA TYR A 114 14.83 -9.87 17.72
C TYR A 114 13.89 -11.07 17.84
N GLU A 115 12.60 -10.86 17.59
CA GLU A 115 11.65 -11.96 17.59
C GLU A 115 11.98 -12.98 16.50
N LEU A 116 12.32 -12.54 15.29
CA LEU A 116 12.72 -13.42 14.19
C LEU A 116 13.98 -14.22 14.52
N GLU A 117 15.01 -13.57 15.06
CA GLU A 117 16.26 -14.24 15.49
C GLU A 117 16.04 -15.25 16.61
N SER A 118 15.07 -14.99 17.50
CA SER A 118 14.70 -15.92 18.57
C SER A 118 14.04 -17.19 18.05
N LYS A 119 13.46 -17.18 16.84
CA LYS A 119 12.88 -18.39 16.24
C LYS A 119 14.03 -19.27 15.74
N ALA A 120 14.10 -20.50 16.23
CA ALA A 120 14.97 -21.55 15.68
C ALA A 120 14.47 -22.07 14.31
N ALA A 121 14.08 -21.15 13.43
CA ALA A 121 13.56 -21.43 12.10
C ALA A 121 14.70 -21.92 11.19
N LYS A 122 14.48 -23.05 10.51
CA LYS A 122 15.42 -23.56 9.50
C LYS A 122 15.12 -22.97 8.11
N TRP A 123 13.86 -22.60 7.87
CA TRP A 123 13.36 -22.07 6.61
C TRP A 123 12.37 -20.95 6.88
N ASN A 124 12.49 -19.85 6.13
CA ASN A 124 11.55 -18.74 6.13
C ASN A 124 11.06 -18.47 4.71
N ALA A 125 9.87 -17.90 4.59
CA ALA A 125 9.37 -17.34 3.35
C ALA A 125 8.75 -15.99 3.63
N THR A 126 8.99 -15.04 2.73
CA THR A 126 8.41 -13.70 2.79
C THR A 126 7.34 -13.59 1.70
N ILE A 127 6.17 -13.09 2.10
CA ILE A 127 5.06 -12.75 1.22
C ILE A 127 4.95 -11.23 1.23
N ASP A 128 5.15 -10.62 0.07
CA ASP A 128 4.91 -9.19 -0.18
C ASP A 128 3.52 -9.00 -0.78
N ILE A 129 2.67 -8.19 -0.14
CA ILE A 129 1.34 -7.88 -0.66
C ILE A 129 1.45 -6.70 -1.63
N ALA A 130 1.63 -7.03 -2.91
CA ALA A 130 1.71 -6.04 -3.98
C ALA A 130 0.52 -5.05 -3.94
N ASN A 131 0.83 -3.75 -3.94
CA ASN A 131 -0.14 -2.66 -3.94
C ASN A 131 -1.17 -2.71 -2.79
N ALA A 132 -0.79 -3.23 -1.61
CA ALA A 132 -1.67 -3.41 -0.45
C ALA A 132 -2.52 -2.16 -0.14
N PHE A 133 -1.91 -0.97 -0.09
CA PHE A 133 -2.63 0.27 0.19
C PHE A 133 -3.72 0.58 -0.85
N PHE A 134 -3.40 0.44 -2.14
CA PHE A 134 -4.38 0.73 -3.20
C PHE A 134 -5.51 -0.30 -3.28
N SER A 135 -5.37 -1.40 -2.55
CA SER A 135 -6.44 -2.41 -2.42
C SER A 135 -7.46 -2.05 -1.35
N ILE A 136 -7.17 -1.08 -0.48
CA ILE A 136 -8.03 -0.69 0.66
C ILE A 136 -8.95 0.47 0.25
N PRO A 137 -10.29 0.29 0.21
CA PRO A 137 -11.24 1.35 -0.11
C PRO A 137 -11.35 2.43 0.98
N LEU A 138 -11.54 3.68 0.57
CA LEU A 138 -11.80 4.83 1.48
C LEU A 138 -13.26 5.27 1.38
N VAL A 139 -13.86 5.64 2.51
CA VAL A 139 -15.18 6.32 2.53
C VAL A 139 -15.14 7.66 1.79
N SER A 140 -16.22 8.03 1.11
CA SER A 140 -16.30 9.23 0.27
C SER A 140 -15.93 10.53 0.99
N GLU A 141 -16.30 10.64 2.26
CA GLU A 141 -16.17 11.83 3.09
C GLU A 141 -14.70 12.15 3.38
N CYS A 142 -13.85 11.13 3.42
CA CYS A 142 -12.42 11.28 3.69
C CYS A 142 -11.61 11.59 2.42
N ARG A 143 -12.10 11.24 1.23
CA ARG A 143 -11.35 11.36 -0.03
C ARG A 143 -10.87 12.79 -0.32
N PRO A 144 -11.63 13.88 -0.09
CA PRO A 144 -11.21 15.22 -0.47
C PRO A 144 -9.82 15.63 0.05
N GLN A 145 -9.41 15.20 1.25
CA GLN A 145 -8.13 15.60 1.84
C GLN A 145 -6.89 15.05 1.10
N PHE A 146 -7.08 14.01 0.28
CA PHE A 146 -6.02 13.36 -0.49
C PHE A 146 -5.93 13.88 -1.93
N ALA A 147 -6.52 15.05 -2.20
CA ALA A 147 -6.54 15.60 -3.53
C ALA A 147 -5.14 16.03 -4.01
N PHE A 148 -4.88 15.84 -5.29
CA PHE A 148 -3.67 16.29 -5.99
C PHE A 148 -4.01 16.78 -7.40
N THR A 149 -3.15 17.60 -7.98
CA THR A 149 -3.38 18.20 -9.30
C THR A 149 -2.40 17.68 -10.34
N TRP A 150 -2.91 17.27 -11.49
CA TRP A 150 -2.11 16.92 -12.66
C TRP A 150 -2.64 17.61 -13.92
N ARG A 151 -1.78 18.40 -14.58
CA ARG A 151 -2.09 19.12 -15.83
C ARG A 151 -3.40 19.92 -15.78
N GLY A 152 -3.64 20.61 -14.65
CA GLY A 152 -4.83 21.44 -14.46
C GLY A 152 -6.11 20.68 -14.09
N VAL A 153 -6.04 19.36 -13.94
CA VAL A 153 -7.14 18.54 -13.44
C VAL A 153 -6.82 18.05 -12.05
N GLN A 154 -7.76 18.20 -11.12
CA GLN A 154 -7.62 17.71 -9.76
C GLN A 154 -8.21 16.31 -9.64
N TYR A 155 -7.49 15.44 -8.96
CA TYR A 155 -7.86 14.05 -8.67
C TYR A 155 -7.81 13.82 -7.18
N THR A 156 -8.52 12.80 -6.70
CA THR A 156 -8.34 12.26 -5.36
C THR A 156 -8.35 10.73 -5.39
N TRP A 157 -7.83 10.13 -4.32
CA TRP A 157 -7.78 8.69 -4.14
C TRP A 157 -9.13 8.16 -3.59
N ASN A 158 -9.65 7.11 -4.24
CA ASN A 158 -10.76 6.28 -3.72
C ASN A 158 -10.26 5.12 -2.84
N ARG A 159 -8.94 4.97 -2.77
CA ARG A 159 -8.21 3.93 -2.06
C ARG A 159 -7.16 4.57 -1.16
N LEU A 160 -6.64 3.84 -0.19
CA LEU A 160 -5.66 4.37 0.74
C LEU A 160 -4.38 4.81 -0.01
N PRO A 161 -3.94 6.08 0.11
CA PRO A 161 -2.84 6.59 -0.67
C PRO A 161 -1.48 6.23 -0.06
N GLN A 162 -0.46 6.11 -0.92
CA GLN A 162 0.94 6.05 -0.50
C GLN A 162 1.45 7.41 -0.02
N GLY A 163 2.29 7.43 1.01
CA GLY A 163 2.93 8.64 1.56
C GLY A 163 2.14 9.36 2.67
N TRP A 164 0.88 8.96 2.91
CA TRP A 164 0.13 9.43 4.07
C TRP A 164 0.52 8.65 5.33
N LYS A 165 0.75 9.36 6.44
CA LYS A 165 1.41 8.80 7.64
C LYS A 165 0.68 7.64 8.30
N HIS A 166 -0.64 7.57 8.15
CA HIS A 166 -1.47 6.55 8.78
C HIS A 166 -1.81 5.37 7.87
N SER A 167 -1.47 5.45 6.58
CA SER A 167 -1.69 4.34 5.65
C SER A 167 -1.05 3.02 6.12
N PRO A 168 0.21 3.01 6.62
CA PRO A 168 0.84 1.81 7.16
C PRO A 168 0.06 1.18 8.30
N THR A 169 -0.38 1.98 9.27
CA THR A 169 -1.12 1.53 10.46
C THR A 169 -2.44 0.87 10.09
N ILE A 170 -3.21 1.49 9.19
CA ILE A 170 -4.50 0.95 8.75
C ILE A 170 -4.30 -0.35 7.97
N CYS A 171 -3.33 -0.37 7.06
CA CYS A 171 -3.01 -1.55 6.28
C CYS A 171 -2.58 -2.72 7.17
N HIS A 172 -1.69 -2.45 8.13
CA HIS A 172 -1.21 -3.44 9.08
C HIS A 172 -2.36 -4.07 9.87
N GLY A 173 -3.24 -3.25 10.46
CA GLY A 173 -4.36 -3.74 11.26
C GLY A 173 -5.38 -4.56 10.45
N LEU A 174 -5.63 -4.20 9.18
CA LEU A 174 -6.52 -4.96 8.31
C LEU A 174 -5.93 -6.33 7.95
N ILE A 175 -4.64 -6.38 7.62
CA ILE A 175 -3.94 -7.64 7.32
C ILE A 175 -3.90 -8.51 8.59
N GLN A 176 -3.57 -7.93 9.75
CA GLN A 176 -3.56 -8.65 11.03
C GLN A 176 -4.93 -9.27 11.33
N THR A 177 -6.00 -8.48 11.20
CA THR A 177 -7.38 -8.97 11.39
C THR A 177 -7.71 -10.12 10.44
N ALA A 178 -7.23 -10.06 9.19
CA ALA A 178 -7.44 -11.12 8.21
C ALA A 178 -6.66 -12.40 8.56
N LEU A 179 -5.42 -12.27 9.04
CA LEU A 179 -4.58 -13.39 9.46
C LEU A 179 -5.14 -14.09 10.71
N GLU A 180 -5.62 -13.32 11.69
CA GLU A 180 -6.26 -13.85 12.90
C GLU A 180 -7.54 -14.65 12.58
N LYS A 181 -8.37 -14.14 11.66
CA LYS A 181 -9.57 -14.85 11.19
C LYS A 181 -9.26 -16.09 10.37
N GLY A 182 -8.13 -16.10 9.67
CA GLY A 182 -7.72 -17.18 8.78
C GLY A 182 -6.99 -18.33 9.48
N GLU A 183 -6.86 -18.30 10.81
CA GLU A 183 -6.01 -19.24 11.58
C GLU A 183 -4.60 -19.33 10.98
N ALA A 184 -4.04 -18.17 10.61
CA ALA A 184 -2.74 -18.12 9.97
C ALA A 184 -1.67 -18.84 10.82
N PRO A 185 -0.71 -19.54 10.18
CA PRO A 185 0.42 -20.12 10.90
C PRO A 185 1.22 -19.03 11.62
N GLU A 186 2.12 -19.42 12.52
CA GLU A 186 3.05 -18.48 13.15
C GLU A 186 3.74 -17.61 12.10
N HIS A 187 3.62 -16.29 12.26
CA HIS A 187 4.09 -15.30 11.32
C HIS A 187 4.55 -14.03 12.05
N LEU A 188 5.38 -13.26 11.36
CA LEU A 188 5.73 -11.88 11.70
C LEU A 188 5.20 -11.01 10.57
N GLN A 189 4.59 -9.88 10.94
CA GLN A 189 4.02 -8.95 9.97
C GLN A 189 4.65 -7.58 10.15
N TYR A 190 5.08 -6.97 9.05
CA TYR A 190 5.49 -5.58 8.99
C TYR A 190 4.75 -4.89 7.84
N ILE A 191 3.68 -4.16 8.17
CA ILE A 191 2.81 -3.49 7.20
C ILE A 191 2.28 -4.48 6.14
N ASP A 192 2.85 -4.48 4.94
CA ASP A 192 2.53 -5.30 3.76
C ASP A 192 3.44 -6.53 3.59
N ASP A 193 4.54 -6.62 4.35
CA ASP A 193 5.41 -7.79 4.40
C ASP A 193 4.93 -8.79 5.46
N ILE A 194 4.79 -10.05 5.08
CA ILE A 194 4.49 -11.17 5.99
C ILE A 194 5.62 -12.19 5.90
N ILE A 195 6.24 -12.51 7.03
CA ILE A 195 7.26 -13.54 7.15
C ILE A 195 6.65 -14.74 7.86
N ILE A 196 6.68 -15.90 7.21
CA ILE A 196 6.30 -17.19 7.79
C ILE A 196 7.55 -18.06 7.95
N TRP A 197 7.61 -18.86 9.01
CA TRP A 197 8.72 -19.80 9.23
C TRP A 197 8.23 -21.20 9.55
N VAL A 198 9.07 -22.18 9.26
CA VAL A 198 8.84 -23.57 9.62
C VAL A 198 10.08 -24.22 10.23
N THR A 199 9.87 -25.02 11.27
CA THR A 199 10.93 -25.79 11.95
C THR A 199 11.10 -27.19 11.37
N LYS A 200 10.11 -27.71 10.62
CA LYS A 200 10.14 -29.04 9.99
C LYS A 200 9.92 -28.95 8.47
N GLU A 201 10.89 -29.47 7.71
CA GLU A 201 10.97 -29.48 6.24
C GLU A 201 9.71 -30.03 5.53
N LYS A 202 9.02 -31.02 6.12
CA LYS A 202 7.83 -31.65 5.52
C LYS A 202 6.60 -30.72 5.38
N LEU A 203 6.55 -29.57 6.06
CA LEU A 203 5.43 -28.63 5.97
C LEU A 203 5.61 -27.61 4.82
N PHE A 204 6.85 -27.27 4.48
CA PHE A 204 7.18 -26.26 3.45
C PHE A 204 6.78 -26.71 2.03
N LEU A 205 6.93 -28.01 1.75
CA LEU A 205 6.70 -28.60 0.43
C LEU A 205 5.24 -29.03 0.18
N ARG A 206 4.31 -28.82 1.13
CA ARG A 206 2.97 -29.41 1.06
C ARG A 206 1.85 -28.38 0.83
N LYS A 207 1.92 -27.64 -0.28
CA LYS A 207 0.75 -27.23 -1.09
C LYS A 207 1.15 -27.15 -2.57
N GLY A 208 1.44 -28.31 -3.13
CA GLY A 208 1.45 -28.58 -4.57
C GLY A 208 0.89 -29.99 -4.78
N GLY A 209 -0.36 -30.09 -5.18
CA GLY A 209 -1.00 -31.35 -5.57
C GLY A 209 -1.94 -31.97 -4.53
N LYS A 210 -3.24 -31.66 -4.67
CA LYS A 210 -4.23 -32.60 -5.18
C LYS A 210 -5.48 -31.87 -5.65
#